data_AF-A0A7C3V3A3-F1
#
_entry.id   AF-A0A7C3V3A3-F1
#
_cell.length_a   1.000
_cell.length_b   1.000
_cell.length_c   1.000
_cell.angle_alpha   90.00
_cell.angle_beta   90.00
_cell.angle_gamma   90.00
#
_symmetry.space_group_name_H-M   'P 1'
#
loop_
_entity.id
_entity.type
_entity.pdbx_description
1 polymer ?
#
loop_
_entity_poly.entity_id
_entity_poly.type
_entity_poly.pdbx_seq_one_letter_code
_entity_poly.pdbx_strand_id
1 'polypeptide(L)'
;MQLFIGAVVNMLFLSSMYILVALGFALLFSIMELLHVAHGVIYMVSGYICSFFLTKLGLNQWLAFLLTVLIVSCFGPFLERFCFRPFFRDFDKMLLVGVAISAIVQTTVVLAKGYQFEALPPFVTGIIKWGPITVSLERLVTFLIVGALLLVLVLFINKSKIGLQMQVVAQDLEGALLQG
;
A
#
# COMPACT_ATOMS: atom_id res chain seq x y z
N MET A 1 -0.95 -10.11 33.87
CA MET A 1 -1.35 -8.72 33.54
C MET A 1 -0.38 -8.05 32.55
N GLN A 2 0.93 -8.07 32.77
CA GLN A 2 1.90 -7.39 31.88
C GLN A 2 1.96 -7.96 30.46
N LEU A 3 1.89 -9.29 30.30
CA LEU A 3 1.80 -9.94 28.98
C LEU A 3 0.54 -9.54 28.20
N PHE A 4 -0.58 -9.36 28.90
CA PHE A 4 -1.85 -8.93 28.28
C PHE A 4 -1.72 -7.50 27.75
N ILE A 5 -1.20 -6.58 28.55
CA ILE A 5 -0.98 -5.18 28.14
C ILE A 5 0.00 -5.12 26.96
N GLY A 6 1.10 -5.88 27.02
CA GLY A 6 2.05 -5.98 25.91
C GLY A 6 1.43 -6.53 24.63
N ALA A 7 0.55 -7.55 24.73
CA ALA A 7 -0.17 -8.10 23.60
C ALA A 7 -1.14 -7.08 22.98
N VAL A 8 -1.91 -6.36 23.80
CA VAL A 8 -2.84 -5.31 23.32
C VAL A 8 -2.09 -4.20 22.59
N VAL A 9 -0.96 -3.74 23.12
CA VAL A 9 -0.12 -2.72 22.48
C VAL A 9 0.44 -3.22 21.14
N ASN A 10 0.92 -4.47 21.09
CA ASN A 10 1.39 -5.07 19.84
C ASN A 10 0.28 -5.24 18.80
N MET A 11 -0.92 -5.63 19.23
CA MET A 11 -2.10 -5.70 18.36
C MET A 11 -2.46 -4.33 17.82
N LEU A 12 -2.38 -3.27 18.63
CA LEU A 12 -2.67 -1.91 18.19
C LEU A 12 -1.69 -1.43 17.11
N PHE A 13 -0.40 -1.73 17.27
CA PHE A 13 0.61 -1.47 16.24
C PHE A 13 0.32 -2.24 14.95
N LEU A 14 0.04 -3.54 15.06
CA LEU A 14 -0.22 -4.39 13.90
C LEU A 14 -1.50 -3.98 13.15
N SER A 15 -2.57 -3.69 13.89
CA SER A 15 -3.85 -3.21 13.35
C SER A 15 -3.69 -1.89 12.61
N SER A 16 -2.84 -0.97 13.06
CA SER A 16 -2.62 0.29 12.35
C SER A 16 -2.13 0.06 10.91
N MET A 17 -1.17 -0.84 10.72
CA MET A 17 -0.64 -1.17 9.39
C MET A 17 -1.72 -1.84 8.53
N TYR A 18 -2.48 -2.78 9.11
CA TYR A 18 -3.56 -3.44 8.39
C TYR A 18 -4.70 -2.50 8.01
N ILE A 19 -5.04 -1.52 8.87
CA ILE A 19 -6.06 -0.51 8.54
C ILE A 19 -5.62 0.31 7.34
N LEU A 20 -4.35 0.72 7.27
CA LEU A 20 -3.86 1.49 6.12
C LEU A 20 -3.95 0.69 4.81
N VAL A 21 -3.55 -0.60 4.85
CA VAL A 21 -3.64 -1.49 3.69
C VAL A 21 -5.10 -1.74 3.29
N ALA A 22 -5.96 -2.04 4.27
CA ALA A 22 -7.38 -2.28 4.05
C ALA A 22 -8.08 -1.04 3.48
N LEU A 23 -7.74 0.15 3.98
CA LEU A 23 -8.32 1.40 3.51
C LEU A 23 -7.86 1.71 2.08
N GLY A 24 -6.58 1.48 1.74
CA GLY A 24 -6.11 1.58 0.35
C GLY A 24 -6.87 0.66 -0.62
N PHE A 25 -7.07 -0.59 -0.22
CA PHE A 25 -7.88 -1.55 -1.00
C PHE A 25 -9.35 -1.12 -1.10
N ALA A 26 -9.95 -0.71 0.02
CA ALA A 26 -11.35 -0.27 0.07
C ALA A 26 -11.61 0.97 -0.81
N LEU A 27 -10.66 1.90 -0.90
CA LEU A 27 -10.77 3.07 -1.77
C LEU A 27 -10.77 2.70 -3.25
N LEU A 28 -9.85 1.82 -3.66
CA LEU A 28 -9.81 1.33 -5.04
C LEU A 28 -11.09 0.59 -5.38
N PHE A 29 -11.57 -0.25 -4.47
CA PHE A 29 -12.82 -0.97 -4.65
C PHE A 29 -14.03 -0.03 -4.68
N SER A 30 -14.06 1.01 -3.84
CA SER A 30 -15.16 1.97 -3.80
C SER A 30 -15.29 2.82 -5.06
N ILE A 31 -14.19 3.07 -5.78
CA ILE A 31 -14.20 3.92 -6.97
C ILE A 31 -14.38 3.11 -8.25
N MET A 32 -13.73 1.95 -8.34
CA MET A 32 -13.76 1.11 -9.55
C MET A 32 -14.80 0.00 -9.48
N GLU A 33 -15.42 -0.24 -8.32
CA GLU A 33 -16.34 -1.37 -8.05
C GLU A 33 -15.77 -2.75 -8.44
N LEU A 34 -14.44 -2.83 -8.53
CA LEU A 34 -13.72 -3.93 -9.13
C LEU A 34 -12.62 -4.44 -8.20
N LEU A 35 -12.54 -5.77 -8.08
CA LEU A 35 -11.53 -6.43 -7.26
C LEU A 35 -10.16 -6.36 -7.95
N HIS A 36 -9.29 -5.47 -7.48
CA HIS A 36 -7.94 -5.30 -8.03
C HIS A 36 -6.97 -6.35 -7.45
N VAL A 37 -6.89 -7.52 -8.11
CA VAL A 37 -6.00 -8.63 -7.70
C VAL A 37 -4.52 -8.22 -7.64
N ALA A 38 -4.14 -7.20 -8.42
CA ALA A 38 -2.75 -6.75 -8.50
C ALA A 38 -2.24 -6.00 -7.25
N HIS A 39 -3.11 -5.61 -6.31
CA HIS A 39 -2.71 -4.85 -5.12
C HIS A 39 -1.61 -5.56 -4.31
N GLY A 40 -1.73 -6.88 -4.15
CA GLY A 40 -0.75 -7.68 -3.39
C GLY A 40 0.62 -7.75 -4.09
N VAL A 41 0.64 -7.93 -5.42
CA VAL A 41 1.91 -8.00 -6.16
C VAL A 41 2.59 -6.65 -6.28
N ILE A 42 1.84 -5.54 -6.36
CA ILE A 42 2.41 -4.19 -6.33
C ILE A 42 3.06 -3.93 -4.97
N TYR A 43 2.40 -4.32 -3.88
CA TYR A 43 2.97 -4.26 -2.53
C TYR A 43 4.24 -5.11 -2.38
N MET A 44 4.27 -6.29 -2.99
CA MET A 44 5.47 -7.14 -3.00
C MET A 44 6.62 -6.50 -3.80
N VAL A 45 6.34 -6.02 -5.02
CA VAL A 45 7.36 -5.41 -5.90
C VAL A 45 7.98 -4.17 -5.27
N SER A 46 7.19 -3.33 -4.58
CA SER A 46 7.73 -2.16 -3.89
C SER A 46 8.76 -2.53 -2.82
N GLY A 47 8.51 -3.59 -2.05
CA GLY A 47 9.47 -4.13 -1.07
C GLY A 47 10.80 -4.56 -1.73
N TYR A 48 10.74 -5.25 -2.86
CA TYR A 48 11.93 -5.68 -3.60
C TYR A 48 12.69 -4.52 -4.24
N ILE A 49 12.00 -3.51 -4.77
CA ILE A 49 12.62 -2.28 -5.28
C ILE A 49 13.38 -1.57 -4.14
N CYS A 50 12.74 -1.43 -2.97
CA CYS A 50 13.39 -0.86 -1.80
C CYS A 50 14.63 -1.68 -1.38
N SER A 51 14.49 -3.00 -1.29
CA SER A 51 15.62 -3.90 -0.99
C SER A 51 16.78 -3.75 -1.98
N PHE A 52 16.48 -3.63 -3.27
CA PHE A 52 17.50 -3.40 -4.29
C PHE A 52 18.27 -2.10 -4.06
N PHE A 53 17.58 -1.00 -3.73
CA PHE A 53 18.23 0.27 -3.40
C PHE A 53 19.11 0.21 -2.15
N LEU A 54 18.68 -0.51 -1.11
CA LEU A 54 19.48 -0.67 0.11
C LEU A 54 20.71 -1.57 -0.13
N THR A 55 20.52 -2.73 -0.74
CA THR A 55 21.54 -3.79 -0.81
C THR A 55 22.53 -3.62 -1.94
N LYS A 56 22.08 -3.20 -3.14
CA LYS A 56 22.93 -3.09 -4.33
C LYS A 56 23.52 -1.70 -4.49
N LEU A 57 22.76 -0.67 -4.14
CA LEU A 57 23.18 0.73 -4.29
C LEU A 57 23.70 1.35 -2.98
N GLY A 58 23.49 0.68 -1.84
CA GLY A 58 23.98 1.16 -0.54
C GLY A 58 23.35 2.49 -0.11
N LEU A 59 22.16 2.82 -0.63
CA LEU A 59 21.50 4.09 -0.32
C LEU A 59 20.99 4.13 1.12
N ASN A 60 20.90 5.34 1.67
CA ASN A 60 20.24 5.57 2.95
C ASN A 60 18.78 5.09 2.88
N GLN A 61 18.31 4.43 3.94
CA GLN A 61 16.96 3.85 4.05
C GLN A 61 15.86 4.86 3.69
N TRP A 62 15.97 6.11 4.16
CA TRP A 62 15.00 7.16 3.85
C TRP A 62 14.96 7.52 2.37
N LEU A 63 16.13 7.59 1.73
CA LEU A 63 16.24 7.92 0.31
C LEU A 63 15.73 6.77 -0.56
N ALA A 64 16.07 5.53 -0.20
CA ALA A 64 15.58 4.34 -0.87
C ALA A 64 14.05 4.20 -0.76
N PHE A 65 13.48 4.50 0.41
CA PHE A 65 12.03 4.54 0.60
C PHE A 65 11.38 5.58 -0.31
N LEU A 66 11.88 6.82 -0.32
CA LEU A 66 11.31 7.90 -1.13
C LEU A 66 11.39 7.58 -2.63
N LEU A 67 12.53 7.08 -3.11
CA LEU A 67 12.70 6.63 -4.50
C LEU A 67 11.74 5.49 -4.85
N THR A 68 11.57 4.52 -3.96
CA THR A 68 10.64 3.41 -4.17
C THR A 68 9.21 3.92 -4.31
N VAL A 69 8.78 4.82 -3.42
CA VAL A 69 7.44 5.43 -3.50
C VAL A 69 7.27 6.15 -4.83
N LEU A 70 8.22 6.99 -5.24
CA LEU A 70 8.14 7.71 -6.51
C LEU A 70 8.05 6.78 -7.73
N ILE A 71 8.87 5.73 -7.77
CA ILE A 71 8.90 4.78 -8.88
C ILE A 71 7.58 4.01 -8.95
N VAL A 72 7.10 3.48 -7.83
CA VAL A 72 5.86 2.71 -7.78
C VAL A 72 4.65 3.59 -8.07
N SER A 73 4.62 4.82 -7.54
CA SER A 73 3.56 5.80 -7.84
C SER A 73 3.54 6.20 -9.31
N CYS A 74 4.69 6.29 -9.98
CA CYS A 74 4.74 6.56 -11.42
C CYS A 74 4.33 5.34 -12.25
N PHE A 75 4.60 4.13 -11.77
CA PHE A 75 4.27 2.88 -12.46
C PHE A 75 2.78 2.53 -12.36
N GLY A 76 2.08 2.98 -11.32
CA GLY A 76 0.64 2.78 -11.15
C GLY A 76 -0.19 3.24 -12.34
N PRO A 77 -0.13 4.52 -12.77
CA PRO A 77 -0.83 5.02 -13.94
C PRO A 77 -0.47 4.29 -15.25
N PHE A 78 0.77 3.79 -15.35
CA PHE A 78 1.19 2.99 -16.50
C PHE A 78 0.43 1.65 -16.54
N LEU A 79 0.41 0.90 -15.44
CA LEU A 79 -0.39 -0.33 -15.34
C LEU A 79 -1.88 -0.06 -15.61
N GLU A 80 -2.43 0.98 -14.99
CA GLU A 80 -3.83 1.34 -15.20
C GLU A 80 -4.10 1.60 -16.69
N ARG A 81 -3.31 2.45 -17.34
CA ARG A 81 -3.54 2.87 -18.72
C ARG A 81 -3.39 1.73 -19.73
N PHE A 82 -2.38 0.88 -19.57
CA PHE A 82 -2.03 -0.13 -20.56
C PHE A 82 -2.63 -1.50 -20.29
N CYS A 83 -2.81 -1.87 -19.03
CA CYS A 83 -3.30 -3.20 -18.66
C CYS A 83 -4.79 -3.21 -18.33
N PHE A 84 -5.27 -2.26 -17.53
CA PHE A 84 -6.63 -2.33 -16.96
C PHE A 84 -7.65 -1.53 -17.78
N ARG A 85 -7.34 -0.29 -18.13
CA ARG A 85 -8.23 0.62 -18.87
C ARG A 85 -8.79 0.05 -20.18
N PRO A 86 -8.06 -0.77 -20.96
CA PRO A 86 -8.62 -1.39 -22.17
C PRO A 86 -9.80 -2.33 -21.90
N PHE A 87 -9.85 -2.94 -20.72
CA PHE A 87 -10.84 -3.96 -20.34
C PHE A 87 -11.88 -3.45 -19.33
N PHE A 88 -11.91 -2.15 -19.06
CA PHE A 88 -12.79 -1.56 -18.04
C PHE A 88 -14.29 -1.85 -18.23
N ARG A 89 -14.73 -2.15 -19.46
CA ARG A 89 -16.13 -2.47 -19.78
C ARG A 89 -16.50 -3.95 -19.60
N ASP A 90 -15.52 -4.81 -19.32
CA ASP A 90 -15.71 -6.26 -19.28
C ASP A 90 -15.07 -6.82 -18.00
N PHE A 91 -15.88 -6.93 -16.96
CA PHE A 91 -15.50 -7.30 -15.59
C PHE A 91 -14.68 -8.60 -15.56
N ASP A 92 -15.14 -9.63 -16.28
CA ASP A 92 -14.50 -10.95 -16.30
C ASP A 92 -13.10 -10.88 -16.90
N LYS A 93 -12.94 -10.13 -18.00
CA LYS A 93 -11.63 -9.94 -18.64
C LYS A 93 -10.69 -9.12 -17.77
N MET A 94 -11.18 -8.10 -17.07
CA MET A 94 -10.34 -7.29 -16.21
C MET A 94 -9.80 -8.10 -15.02
N LEU A 95 -10.65 -8.94 -14.41
CA LEU A 95 -10.22 -9.84 -13.34
C LEU A 95 -9.20 -10.86 -13.84
N LEU A 96 -9.45 -11.47 -15.01
CA LEU A 96 -8.50 -12.40 -15.64
C LEU A 96 -7.15 -11.75 -15.89
N VAL A 97 -7.12 -10.53 -16.42
CA VAL A 97 -5.89 -9.76 -16.65
C VAL A 97 -5.18 -9.44 -15.33
N GLY A 98 -5.92 -9.05 -14.29
CA GLY A 98 -5.37 -8.80 -12.95
C GLY A 98 -4.71 -10.05 -12.35
N VAL A 99 -5.35 -11.21 -12.46
CA VAL A 99 -4.79 -12.51 -12.03
C VAL A 99 -3.56 -12.87 -12.86
N ALA A 100 -3.63 -12.74 -14.19
CA ALA A 100 -2.52 -13.07 -15.09
C ALA A 100 -1.29 -12.21 -14.80
N ILE A 101 -1.46 -10.89 -14.68
CA ILE A 101 -0.37 -9.97 -14.33
C ILE A 101 0.21 -10.31 -12.96
N SER A 102 -0.65 -10.60 -11.98
CA SER A 102 -0.21 -10.99 -10.64
C SER A 102 0.64 -12.25 -10.68
N ALA A 103 0.18 -13.28 -11.39
CA ALA A 103 0.92 -14.53 -11.55
C ALA A 103 2.25 -14.33 -12.29
N ILE A 104 2.27 -13.56 -13.38
CA ILE A 104 3.47 -13.27 -14.17
C ILE A 104 4.50 -12.53 -13.31
N VAL A 105 4.10 -11.44 -12.65
CA VAL A 105 4.99 -10.63 -11.81
C VAL A 105 5.51 -11.45 -10.63
N GLN A 106 4.63 -12.18 -9.95
CA GLN A 106 5.01 -13.02 -8.82
C GLN A 106 6.01 -14.11 -9.24
N THR A 107 5.74 -14.81 -10.34
CA THR A 107 6.63 -15.86 -10.86
C THR A 107 7.97 -15.28 -11.30
N THR A 108 7.98 -14.10 -11.93
CA THR A 108 9.21 -13.42 -12.35
C THR A 108 10.09 -13.07 -11.15
N VAL A 109 9.49 -12.54 -10.09
CA VAL A 109 10.21 -12.21 -8.86
C VAL A 109 10.76 -13.46 -8.18
N VAL A 110 9.94 -14.51 -8.08
CA VAL A 110 10.36 -15.80 -7.53
C VAL A 110 11.51 -16.40 -8.33
N LEU A 111 11.50 -16.31 -9.67
CA LEU A 111 12.59 -16.82 -10.50
C LEU A 111 13.88 -16.03 -10.29
N ALA A 112 13.79 -14.72 -10.09
CA ALA A 112 14.95 -13.84 -9.92
C ALA A 112 15.56 -13.90 -8.50
N LYS A 113 14.74 -14.00 -7.46
CA LYS A 113 15.15 -13.88 -6.05
C LYS A 113 14.97 -15.16 -5.23
N GLY A 114 14.20 -16.12 -5.73
CA GLY A 114 13.75 -17.28 -4.96
C GLY A 114 12.63 -16.94 -3.97
N TYR A 115 12.26 -17.92 -3.14
CA TYR A 115 11.22 -17.79 -2.11
C TYR A 115 11.74 -17.26 -0.76
N GLN A 116 12.84 -16.50 -0.76
CA GLN A 116 13.49 -16.08 0.49
C GLN A 116 12.85 -14.82 1.06
N PHE A 117 12.60 -14.83 2.37
CA PHE A 117 12.21 -13.64 3.11
C PHE A 117 13.45 -12.75 3.32
N GLU A 118 13.48 -11.58 2.68
CA GLU A 118 14.50 -10.56 2.94
C GLU A 118 14.04 -9.64 4.07
N ALA A 119 14.71 -9.74 5.23
CA ALA A 119 14.53 -8.78 6.31
C ALA A 119 15.41 -7.55 6.04
N LEU A 120 14.77 -6.39 5.88
CA LEU A 120 15.48 -5.12 5.75
C LEU A 120 15.90 -4.60 7.12
N PRO A 121 17.05 -3.89 7.21
CA PRO A 121 17.45 -3.26 8.46
C PRO A 121 16.40 -2.22 8.90
N PRO A 122 16.18 -2.08 10.22
CA PRO A 122 15.15 -1.19 10.75
C PRO A 122 15.50 0.28 10.47
N PHE A 123 14.51 1.09 10.09
CA PHE A 123 14.70 2.52 9.77
C PHE A 123 15.21 3.34 10.96
N VAL A 124 14.81 2.93 12.17
CA VAL A 124 15.23 3.59 13.42
C VAL A 124 15.57 2.53 14.45
N THR A 125 16.84 2.50 14.85
CA THR A 125 17.33 1.63 15.91
C THR A 125 17.06 2.25 17.28
N GLY A 126 16.29 1.56 18.12
CA GLY A 126 16.02 2.00 19.48
C GLY A 126 14.88 1.21 20.11
N ILE A 127 14.95 1.01 21.42
CA ILE A 127 13.90 0.36 22.18
C ILE A 127 13.50 1.32 23.29
N ILE A 128 12.21 1.66 23.31
CA ILE A 128 11.62 2.43 24.39
C ILE A 128 11.07 1.41 25.40
N LYS A 129 11.63 1.43 26.61
CA LYS A 129 11.15 0.62 27.73
C LYS A 129 10.24 1.49 28.59
N TRP A 130 8.94 1.24 28.57
CA TRP A 130 7.99 1.86 29.49
C TRP A 130 7.57 0.81 30.51
N GLY A 131 8.29 0.77 31.64
CA GLY A 131 8.13 -0.26 32.67
C GLY A 131 8.34 -1.68 32.10
N PRO A 132 7.36 -2.60 32.20
CA PRO A 132 7.47 -3.97 31.68
C PRO A 132 7.21 -4.08 30.17
N ILE A 133 6.85 -2.99 29.48
CA ILE A 133 6.54 -3.00 28.05
C ILE A 133 7.79 -2.53 27.29
N THR A 134 8.25 -3.37 26.35
CA THR A 134 9.33 -3.02 25.43
C THR A 134 8.75 -2.81 24.05
N VAL A 135 8.88 -1.59 23.53
CA VAL A 135 8.40 -1.21 22.19
C VAL A 135 9.58 -0.72 21.37
N SER A 136 9.76 -1.29 20.18
CA SER A 136 10.76 -0.80 19.22
C SER A 136 10.35 0.58 18.72
N LEU A 137 11.31 1.51 18.66
CA LEU A 137 11.07 2.88 18.21
C LEU A 137 10.56 2.92 16.77
N GLU A 138 11.00 1.97 15.94
CA GLU A 138 10.47 1.70 14.60
C GLU A 138 8.94 1.51 14.58
N ARG A 139 8.37 0.72 15.50
CA ARG A 139 6.91 0.48 15.56
C ARG A 139 6.15 1.76 15.89
N LEU A 140 6.69 2.56 16.80
CA LEU A 140 6.11 3.84 17.18
C LEU A 140 6.14 4.84 16.02
N VAL A 141 7.29 4.97 15.34
CA VAL A 141 7.44 5.85 14.16
C VAL A 141 6.49 5.40 13.04
N THR A 142 6.41 4.09 12.80
CA THR A 142 5.50 3.51 11.81
C THR A 142 4.04 3.83 12.13
N PHE A 143 3.63 3.68 13.38
CA PHE A 143 2.29 4.03 13.83
C PHE A 143 1.95 5.51 13.61
N LEU A 144 2.89 6.41 13.93
CA LEU A 144 2.71 7.85 13.72
C LEU A 144 2.61 8.19 12.23
N ILE A 145 3.45 7.60 11.37
CA ILE A 145 3.40 7.79 9.93
C ILE A 145 2.08 7.28 9.36
N VAL A 146 1.64 6.09 9.78
CA VAL A 146 0.35 5.52 9.38
C VAL A 146 -0.81 6.43 9.80
N GLY A 147 -0.80 6.90 11.05
CA GLY A 147 -1.83 7.83 11.55
C GLY A 147 -1.86 9.14 10.75
N ALA A 148 -0.69 9.70 10.44
CA ALA A 148 -0.58 10.90 9.61
C ALA A 148 -1.10 10.66 8.18
N LEU A 149 -0.74 9.55 7.54
CA LEU A 149 -1.21 9.17 6.20
C LEU A 149 -2.72 8.97 6.17
N LEU A 150 -3.29 8.27 7.16
CA LEU A 150 -4.73 8.09 7.29
C LEU A 150 -5.45 9.44 7.42
N LEU A 151 -4.93 10.34 8.25
CA LEU A 151 -5.50 11.67 8.46
C LEU A 151 -5.46 12.47 7.15
N VAL A 152 -4.31 12.49 6.47
CA VAL A 152 -4.15 13.16 5.17
C VAL A 152 -5.11 12.59 4.14
N LEU A 153 -5.26 11.28 4.08
CA LEU A 153 -6.14 10.60 3.12
C LEU A 153 -7.62 10.90 3.38
N VAL A 154 -8.05 10.87 4.63
CA VAL A 154 -9.42 11.23 5.02
C VAL A 154 -9.70 12.71 4.71
N LEU A 155 -8.76 13.61 5.01
CA LEU A 155 -8.89 15.02 4.64
C LEU A 155 -8.91 15.21 3.13
N PHE A 156 -8.06 14.51 2.38
CA PHE A 156 -8.03 14.57 0.93
C PHE A 156 -9.37 14.15 0.33
N ILE A 157 -9.93 13.02 0.77
CA ILE A 157 -11.20 12.51 0.25
C ILE A 157 -12.36 13.45 0.60
N ASN A 158 -12.43 13.92 1.85
CA ASN A 158 -13.59 14.70 2.34
C ASN A 158 -13.50 16.20 2.08
N LYS A 159 -12.32 16.76 1.84
CA LYS A 159 -12.11 18.22 1.69
C LYS A 159 -11.54 18.63 0.35
N SER A 160 -10.90 17.74 -0.43
CA SER A 160 -10.37 18.12 -1.74
C SER A 160 -11.45 18.02 -2.82
N LYS A 161 -11.35 18.89 -3.84
CA LYS A 161 -12.25 18.87 -5.00
C LYS A 161 -12.21 17.52 -5.72
N ILE A 162 -11.02 16.95 -5.88
CA ILE A 162 -10.80 15.66 -6.54
C ILE A 162 -11.45 14.53 -5.72
N GLY A 163 -11.27 14.54 -4.40
CA GLY A 163 -11.87 13.55 -3.50
C GLY A 163 -13.40 13.57 -3.52
N LEU A 164 -14.00 14.76 -3.52
CA LEU A 164 -15.45 14.93 -3.65
C LEU A 164 -15.96 14.44 -5.01
N GLN A 165 -15.26 14.75 -6.09
CA GLN A 165 -15.58 14.24 -7.43
C GLN A 165 -15.52 12.71 -7.49
N MET A 166 -14.51 12.10 -6.88
CA MET A 166 -14.39 10.63 -6.79
C MET A 166 -15.60 10.01 -6.09
N GLN A 167 -16.06 10.60 -4.99
CA GLN A 167 -17.25 10.11 -4.27
C GLN A 167 -18.52 10.23 -5.11
N VAL A 168 -18.70 11.34 -5.84
CA VAL A 168 -19.87 11.55 -6.71
C VAL A 168 -19.90 10.51 -7.84
N VAL A 169 -18.75 10.30 -8.50
CA VAL A 169 -18.61 9.30 -9.57
C VAL A 169 -18.86 7.88 -9.07
N ALA A 170 -18.42 7.57 -7.85
CA ALA A 170 -18.67 6.27 -7.22
C ALA A 170 -20.14 6.03 -6.84
N GLN A 171 -20.93 7.09 -6.62
CA GLN A 171 -22.35 6.96 -6.28
C GLN A 171 -23.24 6.88 -7.53
N ASP A 172 -22.98 7.73 -8.52
CA ASP A 172 -23.72 7.75 -9.78
C ASP A 172 -22.84 8.27 -10.91
N LEU A 173 -22.22 7.33 -11.63
CA LEU A 173 -21.40 7.64 -12.81
C LEU A 173 -22.22 8.33 -13.91
N GLU A 174 -23.47 7.91 -14.13
CA GLU A 174 -24.32 8.48 -15.19
C GLU A 174 -24.72 9.91 -14.85
N GLY A 175 -25.14 10.16 -13.60
CA GLY A 175 -25.44 11.48 -13.09
C GLY A 175 -24.23 12.43 -13.11
N ALA A 176 -23.04 11.93 -12.80
CA ALA A 176 -21.80 12.70 -12.85
C ALA A 176 -21.44 13.13 -14.29
N LEU A 177 -21.64 12.27 -15.29
CA LEU A 177 -21.35 12.56 -16.70
C LEU A 177 -22.27 13.66 -17.27
N LEU A 178 -23.45 13.88 -16.69
CA LEU A 178 -24.39 14.93 -17.12
C LEU A 178 -24.05 16.32 -16.55
N GLN A 179 -23.18 16.42 -15.55
CA GLN A 179 -22.84 17.70 -14.89
C GLN A 179 -21.65 18.44 -15.52
N GLY A 180 -20.99 17.88 -16.53
CA GLY A 180 -19.86 18.48 -17.25
C GLY A 180 -18.50 17.98 -16.79
#